data_AF-A0A7C5CWF8-F1
#
_entry.id   AF-A0A7C5CWF8-F1
#
_cell.length_a   1.000
_cell.length_b   1.000
_cell.length_c   1.000
_cell.angle_alpha   90.00
_cell.angle_beta   90.00
_cell.angle_gamma   90.00
#
_symmetry.space_group_name_H-M   'P 1'
#
loop_
_entity.id
_entity.type
_entity.pdbx_description
1 polymer ?
#
loop_
_entity_poly.entity_id
_entity_poly.type
_entity_poly.pdbx_seq_one_letter_code
_entity_poly.pdbx_strand_id
1 'polypeptide(L)'
;GLKTVSLADGENAFMRRIMERIEICGTSANISGMPPPSTLSGALKQLGEELTLAVDGGPSLYRIGHTVIDLSSKPPKLIRSGPYNSKKLFELFPELMGEEEGLPDELVKGKSIIDLSPEVDIKASSKGD
;
A
#
# COMPACT_ATOMS: atom_id res chain seq x y z
N GLY A 1 -9.14 -4.00 -21.68
CA GLY A 1 -8.13 -3.62 -20.68
C GLY A 1 -7.69 -2.19 -20.91
N LEU A 2 -7.14 -1.54 -19.88
CA LEU A 2 -6.48 -0.24 -20.03
C LEU A 2 -5.15 -0.38 -20.77
N LYS A 3 -4.64 0.72 -21.33
CA LYS A 3 -3.31 0.77 -21.96
C LYS A 3 -2.17 1.00 -20.96
N THR A 4 -2.52 1.26 -19.70
CA THR A 4 -1.61 1.60 -18.61
C THR A 4 -1.72 0.58 -17.49
N VAL A 5 -0.64 0.41 -16.74
CA VAL A 5 -0.55 -0.46 -15.56
C VAL A 5 0.03 0.35 -14.40
N SER A 6 -0.45 0.10 -13.19
CA SER A 6 0.14 0.67 -11.97
C SER A 6 1.18 -0.31 -11.44
N LEU A 7 2.37 0.20 -11.12
CA LEU A 7 3.43 -0.54 -10.45
C LEU A 7 3.69 0.10 -9.09
N ALA A 8 4.00 -0.71 -8.09
CA ALA A 8 4.39 -0.25 -6.77
C ALA A 8 5.57 -1.08 -6.28
N ASP A 9 6.58 -0.41 -5.72
CA ASP A 9 7.61 -1.04 -4.90
C ASP A 9 7.38 -0.59 -3.45
N GLY A 10 7.13 -1.57 -2.57
CA GLY A 10 6.78 -1.33 -1.18
C GLY A 10 7.99 -1.48 -0.26
N GLU A 11 8.08 -0.70 0.81
CA GLU A 11 9.16 -0.79 1.79
C GLU A 11 8.96 -1.89 2.84
N ASN A 12 7.81 -2.56 2.83
CA ASN A 12 7.54 -3.63 3.77
C ASN A 12 8.45 -4.83 3.47
N ALA A 13 9.40 -5.10 4.38
CA ALA A 13 10.41 -6.15 4.21
C ALA A 13 9.80 -7.54 4.01
N PHE A 14 8.66 -7.80 4.66
CA PHE A 14 7.91 -9.04 4.48
C PHE A 14 7.35 -9.17 3.06
N MET A 15 6.69 -8.13 2.53
CA MET A 15 6.19 -8.13 1.15
C MET A 15 7.33 -8.21 0.14
N ARG A 16 8.46 -7.54 0.37
CA ARG A 16 9.65 -7.66 -0.50
C ARG A 16 10.14 -9.10 -0.60
N ARG A 17 10.27 -9.81 0.52
CA ARG A 17 10.68 -11.23 0.54
C ARG A 17 9.73 -12.15 -0.21
N ILE A 18 8.43 -11.83 -0.23
CA ILE A 18 7.47 -12.57 -1.05
C ILE A 18 7.67 -12.21 -2.52
N MET A 19 7.77 -10.92 -2.84
CA MET A 19 7.94 -10.43 -4.22
C MET A 19 9.25 -10.89 -4.87
N GLU A 20 10.29 -11.19 -4.08
CA GLU A 20 11.53 -11.84 -4.54
C GLU A 20 11.30 -13.26 -5.10
N ARG A 21 10.20 -13.91 -4.73
CA ARG A 21 9.90 -15.30 -5.09
C ARG A 21 8.76 -15.40 -6.10
N ILE A 22 7.80 -14.48 -6.04
CA ILE A 22 6.60 -14.49 -6.88
C ILE A 22 6.18 -13.07 -7.26
N GLU A 23 5.59 -12.90 -8.44
CA GLU A 23 4.93 -11.66 -8.80
C GLU A 23 3.53 -11.60 -8.15
N ILE A 24 3.17 -10.44 -7.58
CA ILE A 24 1.87 -10.23 -6.93
C ILE A 24 1.09 -9.15 -7.67
N CYS A 25 -0.17 -9.44 -7.97
CA CYS A 25 -1.16 -8.44 -8.37
C CYS A 25 -2.31 -8.48 -7.36
N GLY A 26 -2.70 -7.32 -6.83
CA GLY A 26 -3.76 -7.25 -5.84
C GLY A 26 -4.24 -5.83 -5.56
N THR A 27 -5.44 -5.74 -5.01
CA THR A 27 -6.02 -4.50 -4.46
C THR A 27 -5.95 -4.54 -2.93
N SER A 28 -6.53 -3.54 -2.27
CA SER A 28 -6.75 -3.62 -0.82
C SER A 28 -7.63 -4.83 -0.46
N ALA A 29 -7.33 -5.47 0.67
CA ALA A 29 -7.96 -6.72 1.11
C ALA A 29 -9.34 -6.48 1.76
N ASN A 30 -10.27 -5.92 1.00
CA ASN A 30 -11.63 -5.60 1.44
C ASN A 30 -12.66 -5.97 0.38
N ILE A 31 -13.92 -6.09 0.83
CA ILE A 31 -15.06 -6.09 -0.10
C ILE A 31 -15.12 -4.72 -0.79
N SER A 32 -15.45 -4.71 -2.07
CA SER A 32 -15.58 -3.46 -2.84
C SER A 32 -16.54 -2.48 -2.17
N GLY A 33 -16.14 -1.22 -2.07
CA GLY A 33 -16.90 -0.16 -1.39
C GLY A 33 -16.74 -0.09 0.12
N MET A 34 -16.19 -1.13 0.77
CA MET A 34 -15.88 -1.11 2.19
C MET A 34 -14.53 -0.41 2.47
N PRO A 35 -14.34 0.17 3.67
CA PRO A 35 -13.05 0.71 4.07
C PRO A 35 -11.96 -0.37 4.06
N PRO A 36 -10.76 -0.07 3.53
CA PRO A 36 -9.65 -1.03 3.52
C PRO A 36 -9.22 -1.35 4.95
N PRO A 37 -8.99 -2.63 5.31
CA PRO A 37 -8.54 -2.99 6.63
C PRO A 37 -7.06 -2.62 6.82
N SER A 38 -6.73 -2.24 8.05
CA SER A 38 -5.34 -2.03 8.48
C SER A 38 -4.79 -3.17 9.35
N THR A 39 -5.56 -4.24 9.58
CA THR A 39 -5.16 -5.40 10.39
C THR A 39 -5.68 -6.68 9.76
N LEU A 40 -5.03 -7.82 10.03
CA LEU A 40 -5.50 -9.12 9.57
C LEU A 40 -6.92 -9.42 10.07
N SER A 41 -7.21 -9.18 11.35
CA SER A 41 -8.56 -9.38 11.90
C SER A 41 -9.61 -8.54 11.16
N GLY A 42 -9.28 -7.30 10.77
CA GLY A 42 -10.17 -6.47 9.95
C GLY A 42 -10.40 -7.06 8.56
N ALA A 43 -9.37 -7.61 7.93
CA ALA A 43 -9.48 -8.26 6.62
C ALA A 43 -10.33 -9.53 6.70
N LEU A 44 -10.08 -10.42 7.67
CA LEU A 44 -10.83 -11.66 7.86
C LEU A 44 -12.31 -11.41 8.16
N LYS A 45 -12.65 -10.34 8.89
CA LYS A 45 -14.05 -9.95 9.13
C LYS A 45 -14.79 -9.58 7.84
N GLN A 46 -14.09 -9.08 6.83
CA GLN A 46 -14.70 -8.68 5.56
C GLN A 46 -14.67 -9.80 4.52
N LEU A 47 -13.52 -10.44 4.34
CA LEU A 47 -13.30 -11.43 3.28
C LEU A 47 -13.71 -12.85 3.70
N GLY A 48 -13.92 -13.09 5.00
CA GLY A 48 -14.40 -14.37 5.51
C GLY A 48 -13.37 -15.51 5.41
N GLU A 49 -13.88 -16.74 5.41
CA GLU A 49 -13.07 -17.98 5.38
C GLU A 49 -12.67 -18.44 3.97
N GLU A 50 -13.08 -17.74 2.90
CA GLU A 50 -12.78 -18.14 1.51
C GLU A 50 -11.32 -17.86 1.07
N LEU A 51 -10.49 -17.37 1.98
CA LEU A 51 -9.07 -17.13 1.73
C LEU A 51 -8.27 -18.42 1.83
N THR A 52 -7.59 -18.80 0.75
CA THR A 52 -6.64 -19.93 0.74
C THR A 52 -5.44 -19.67 1.66
N LEU A 53 -5.01 -18.42 1.77
CA LEU A 53 -3.90 -17.99 2.60
C LEU A 53 -4.18 -16.60 3.16
N ALA A 54 -3.93 -16.42 4.45
CA ALA A 54 -3.87 -15.12 5.08
C ALA A 54 -2.60 -15.04 5.92
N VAL A 55 -1.88 -13.92 5.84
CA VAL A 55 -0.64 -13.72 6.58
C VAL A 55 -0.77 -12.53 7.51
N ASP A 56 -0.47 -12.73 8.79
CA ASP A 56 -0.41 -11.64 9.75
C ASP A 56 0.96 -10.98 9.74
N GLY A 57 1.04 -9.79 9.15
CA GLY A 57 2.22 -8.91 9.20
C GLY A 57 2.12 -7.85 10.30
N GLY A 58 1.12 -7.93 11.17
CA GLY A 58 0.73 -6.84 12.07
C GLY A 58 -0.02 -5.71 11.36
N PRO A 59 -0.33 -4.61 12.07
CA PRO A 59 -1.07 -3.50 11.50
C PRO A 59 -0.29 -2.76 10.40
N SER A 60 -0.97 -2.36 9.31
CA SER A 60 -0.37 -1.53 8.27
C SER A 60 0.09 -0.19 8.84
N LEU A 61 1.31 0.24 8.50
CA LEU A 61 1.94 1.45 9.07
C LEU A 61 1.11 2.72 8.86
N TYR A 62 0.70 2.98 7.61
CA TYR A 62 0.04 4.23 7.24
C TYR A 62 -1.50 4.16 7.25
N ARG A 63 -2.08 2.95 7.25
CA ARG A 63 -3.54 2.70 7.28
C ARG A 63 -4.35 3.33 6.14
N ILE A 64 -3.68 3.84 5.11
CA ILE A 64 -4.25 4.45 3.91
C ILE A 64 -3.60 3.87 2.66
N GLY A 65 -4.23 4.09 1.50
CA GLY A 65 -3.69 3.63 0.22
C GLY A 65 -2.43 4.40 -0.21
N HIS A 66 -1.64 3.78 -1.09
CA HIS A 66 -0.44 4.39 -1.68
C HIS A 66 -0.75 5.71 -2.40
N THR A 67 0.24 6.61 -2.40
CA THR A 67 0.28 7.73 -3.34
C THR A 67 0.41 7.17 -4.77
N VAL A 68 -0.37 7.68 -5.72
CA VAL A 68 -0.39 7.22 -7.12
C VAL A 68 -0.16 8.41 -8.04
N ILE A 69 0.85 8.29 -8.90
CA ILE A 69 1.18 9.27 -9.93
C ILE A 69 1.01 8.60 -11.30
N ASP A 70 0.29 9.26 -12.20
CA ASP A 70 0.20 8.88 -13.60
C ASP A 70 1.36 9.51 -14.37
N LEU A 71 2.29 8.66 -14.82
CA LEU A 71 3.44 9.01 -15.66
C LEU A 71 3.16 8.80 -17.16
N SER A 72 1.97 8.33 -17.53
CA SER A 72 1.59 8.13 -18.94
C SER A 72 1.13 9.42 -19.63
N SER A 73 0.81 10.46 -18.85
CA SER A 73 0.44 11.79 -19.32
C SER A 73 1.59 12.79 -19.18
N LYS A 74 1.54 13.86 -19.99
CA LYS A 74 2.46 15.01 -19.90
C LYS A 74 1.63 16.29 -19.73
N PRO A 75 1.83 17.06 -18.65
CA PRO A 75 2.68 16.72 -17.50
C PRO A 75 2.12 15.53 -16.68
N PRO A 76 2.96 14.87 -15.85
CA PRO A 76 2.52 13.86 -14.89
C PRO A 76 1.38 14.35 -13.99
N LYS A 77 0.56 13.43 -13.49
CA LYS A 77 -0.59 13.77 -12.65
C LYS A 77 -0.59 13.00 -11.34
N LEU A 78 -0.83 13.70 -10.23
CA LEU A 78 -1.13 13.08 -8.95
C LEU A 78 -2.58 12.57 -8.99
N ILE A 79 -2.75 11.25 -9.11
CA ILE A 79 -4.06 10.59 -9.22
C ILE A 79 -4.67 10.33 -7.84
N ARG A 80 -3.83 10.01 -6.87
CA ARG A 80 -4.26 9.76 -5.50
C ARG A 80 -3.15 10.17 -4.54
N SER A 81 -3.49 10.99 -3.56
CA SER A 81 -2.60 11.28 -2.45
C SER A 81 -2.58 10.11 -1.46
N GLY A 82 -1.43 9.90 -0.83
CA GLY A 82 -1.21 8.80 0.11
C GLY A 82 -0.12 9.14 1.10
N PRO A 83 0.60 8.15 1.65
CA PRO A 83 1.55 8.39 2.72
C PRO A 83 2.82 9.11 2.27
N TYR A 84 3.12 9.14 0.97
CA TYR A 84 4.28 9.87 0.47
C TYR A 84 3.99 11.38 0.51
N ASN A 85 4.92 12.16 1.05
CA ASN A 85 4.78 13.59 1.22
C ASN A 85 4.58 14.31 -0.13
N SER A 86 3.41 14.92 -0.32
CA SER A 86 3.05 15.60 -1.57
C SER A 86 3.97 16.78 -1.87
N LYS A 87 4.38 17.56 -0.86
CA LYS A 87 5.32 18.67 -1.04
C LYS A 87 6.65 18.21 -1.63
N LYS A 88 7.22 17.12 -1.11
CA LYS A 88 8.44 16.50 -1.68
C LYS A 88 8.23 16.03 -3.12
N LEU A 89 7.03 15.55 -3.47
CA LEU A 89 6.72 15.16 -4.86
C LEU A 89 6.70 16.37 -5.78
N PHE A 90 6.09 17.49 -5.38
CA PHE A 90 6.12 18.73 -6.17
C PHE A 90 7.53 19.33 -6.27
N GLU A 91 8.38 19.15 -5.25
CA GLU A 91 9.81 19.51 -5.33
C GLU A 91 10.57 18.65 -6.35
N LEU A 92 10.29 17.34 -6.42
CA LEU A 92 10.94 16.40 -7.35
C LEU A 92 10.39 16.48 -8.79
N PHE A 93 9.10 16.81 -8.93
CA PHE A 93 8.38 16.94 -10.19
C PHE A 93 7.65 18.29 -10.24
N PRO A 94 8.35 19.41 -10.51
CA PRO A 94 7.74 20.75 -10.52
C PRO A 94 6.58 20.92 -11.50
N GLU A 95 6.53 20.09 -12.54
CA GLU A 95 5.47 20.07 -13.54
C GLU A 95 4.23 19.26 -13.12
N LEU A 96 4.28 18.51 -12.00
CA LEU A 96 3.23 17.63 -11.54
C LEU A 96 1.91 18.41 -11.37
N MET A 97 0.83 17.88 -11.96
CA MET A 97 -0.52 18.44 -11.80
C MET A 97 -1.32 17.66 -10.76
N GLY A 98 -2.09 18.35 -9.90
CA GLY A 98 -2.99 17.76 -8.91
C GLY A 98 -3.06 18.59 -7.62
N GLU A 99 -3.93 18.17 -6.69
CA GLU A 99 -4.12 18.85 -5.41
C GLU A 99 -3.28 18.21 -4.29
N GLU A 100 -2.75 19.06 -3.41
CA GLU A 100 -1.86 18.69 -2.30
C GLU A 100 -2.66 18.21 -1.07
N GLU A 101 -3.33 17.06 -1.16
CA GLU A 101 -3.96 16.45 0.03
C GLU A 101 -3.08 15.34 0.63
N GLY A 102 -1.97 15.71 1.27
CA GLY A 102 -1.09 14.77 1.97
C GLY A 102 -1.56 14.42 3.39
N LEU A 103 -0.98 13.39 4.00
CA LEU A 103 -1.08 13.19 5.46
C LEU A 103 -0.52 14.43 6.19
N PRO A 104 -1.08 14.82 7.36
CA PRO A 104 -0.52 15.86 8.21
C PRO A 104 0.98 15.66 8.45
N ASP A 105 1.77 16.74 8.40
CA ASP A 105 3.23 16.70 8.55
C ASP A 105 3.72 15.92 9.78
N GLU A 106 2.93 15.90 10.85
CA GLU A 106 3.18 15.14 12.09
C GLU A 106 3.26 13.63 11.88
N LEU A 107 2.50 13.07 10.92
CA LEU A 107 2.53 11.65 10.55
C LEU A 107 3.69 11.30 9.62
N VAL A 108 4.30 12.32 9.00
CA VAL A 108 5.43 12.21 8.06
C VAL A 108 6.77 12.51 8.76
N LYS A 109 6.75 13.20 9.90
CA LYS A 109 7.93 13.70 10.61
C LYS A 109 8.85 12.56 11.04
N GLY A 110 10.07 12.56 10.50
CA GLY A 110 11.14 11.63 10.88
C GLY A 110 11.18 10.29 10.13
N LYS A 111 10.36 10.12 9.08
CA LYS A 111 10.31 8.85 8.32
C LYS A 111 10.42 9.13 6.82
N SER A 112 11.62 9.03 6.25
CA SER A 112 11.76 8.88 4.79
C SER A 112 11.41 7.46 4.34
N ILE A 113 11.71 6.50 5.22
CA ILE A 113 11.35 5.08 5.25
C ILE A 113 11.43 4.75 6.74
N ILE A 114 10.41 4.15 7.33
CA ILE A 114 10.57 3.49 8.61
C ILE A 114 10.10 2.05 8.47
N ASP A 115 11.10 1.16 8.38
CA ASP A 115 10.92 -0.27 8.59
C ASP A 115 10.75 -0.51 10.09
N LEU A 116 9.48 -0.49 10.52
CA LEU A 116 9.04 -0.98 11.82
C LEU A 116 8.29 -2.30 11.65
N SER A 117 8.58 -3.07 10.60
CA SER A 117 8.15 -4.46 10.58
C SER A 117 8.68 -5.05 11.89
N PRO A 118 7.83 -5.51 12.82
CA PRO A 118 8.34 -6.30 13.93
C PRO A 118 9.20 -7.44 13.33
N GLU A 119 10.05 -8.08 14.13
CA GLU A 119 10.27 -9.50 13.89
C GLU A 119 8.90 -10.16 14.04
N VAL A 120 8.12 -10.16 12.96
CA VAL A 120 6.76 -10.68 12.99
C VAL A 120 6.93 -12.18 12.99
N ASP A 121 6.53 -12.83 14.08
CA ASP A 121 6.27 -14.26 14.10
C ASP A 121 5.17 -14.51 13.06
N ILE A 122 5.57 -14.89 11.85
CA ILE A 122 4.66 -15.20 10.76
C ILE A 122 3.93 -16.48 11.14
N LYS A 123 2.69 -16.34 11.60
CA LYS A 123 1.79 -17.48 11.80
C LYS A 123 0.96 -17.64 10.54
N ALA A 124 1.23 -18.72 9.82
CA ALA A 124 0.39 -19.17 8.71
C ALA A 124 -0.29 -20.48 9.12
N SER A 125 -1.58 -20.58 8.86
CA SER A 125 -2.35 -21.83 9.00
C SER A 125 -3.19 -22.01 7.75
N SER A 126 -3.08 -23.16 7.07
CA SER A 126 -4.00 -23.53 5.98
C SER A 126 -5.16 -24.37 6.54
N LYS A 127 -6.34 -24.25 5.93
CA LYS A 127 -7.41 -25.25 6.00
C LYS A 127 -7.52 -25.87 4.61
N GLY A 128 -6.84 -26.99 4.36
CA GLY A 128 -6.96 -27.77 3.11
C GLY A 128 -5.76 -28.69 2.85
N ASP A 129 -6.10 -29.97 2.57
CA ASP A 129 -5.35 -31.23 2.34
C ASP A 129 -3.84 -31.32 2.63
#